data_AF-J1RVL1-F1
#
_entry.id   AF-J1RVL1-F1
#
_cell.length_a   1.000
_cell.length_b   1.000
_cell.length_c   1.000
_cell.angle_alpha   90.00
_cell.angle_beta   90.00
_cell.angle_gamma   90.00
#
_symmetry.space_group_name_H-M   'P 1'
#
loop_
_entity.id
_entity.type
_entity.pdbx_description
1 polymer ?
#
loop_
_entity_poly.entity_id
_entity_poly.type
_entity_poly.pdbx_seq_one_letter_code
_entity_poly.pdbx_strand_id
1 'polypeptide(L)'
;TALQPLACLDGSGPAQRRANRLRDAVRELLTRRGADLRYGRTLPRALREADLVDVAAAGSFPVGGPACDRLEAATIRHVRGELLAAGLADDAEIDAHLAAIHAGTLDLTLAPLISAWGRRPAERPPALG
;
A
#
# COMPACT_ATOMS: atom_id res chain seq x y z
N THR A 1 0.05 -13.04 -4.88
CA THR A 1 0.36 -11.77 -5.57
C THR A 1 -0.35 -10.61 -4.92
N ALA A 2 0.30 -9.45 -4.73
CA ALA A 2 -0.34 -8.20 -4.27
C ALA A 2 -1.43 -7.71 -5.25
N LEU A 3 -2.41 -6.92 -4.80
CA LEU A 3 -3.50 -6.45 -5.68
C LEU A 3 -2.99 -5.54 -6.80
N GLN A 4 -2.17 -4.54 -6.45
CA GLN A 4 -1.39 -3.75 -7.38
C GLN A 4 -0.03 -3.45 -6.74
N PRO A 5 1.05 -4.13 -7.15
CA PRO A 5 2.38 -3.96 -6.57
C PRO A 5 3.15 -2.74 -7.09
N LEU A 6 2.84 -2.21 -8.27
CA LEU A 6 3.64 -1.20 -8.96
C LEU A 6 3.44 0.21 -8.39
N ALA A 7 4.47 1.05 -8.44
CA ALA A 7 4.35 2.49 -8.20
C ALA A 7 3.95 3.24 -9.48
N CYS A 8 4.54 2.92 -10.63
CA CYS A 8 4.12 3.39 -11.95
C CYS A 8 3.49 2.24 -12.72
N LEU A 9 2.23 2.42 -13.14
CA LEU A 9 1.49 1.41 -13.92
C LEU A 9 2.16 1.13 -15.27
N ASP A 10 2.59 2.20 -15.93
CA ASP A 10 3.42 2.11 -17.13
C ASP A 10 4.90 2.28 -16.75
N GLY A 11 5.69 1.24 -17.01
CA GLY A 11 7.14 1.19 -16.76
C GLY A 11 8.00 1.63 -17.94
N SER A 12 7.45 2.42 -18.86
CA SER A 12 8.06 2.78 -20.15
C SER A 12 9.45 3.41 -20.03
N GLY A 13 9.69 4.26 -19.03
CA GLY A 13 10.95 4.99 -18.86
C GLY A 13 11.84 4.56 -17.69
N PRO A 14 13.11 5.01 -17.67
CA PRO A 14 14.03 4.74 -16.57
C PRO A 14 13.51 5.23 -15.20
N ALA A 15 12.82 6.37 -15.16
CA ALA A 15 12.28 6.92 -13.92
C ALA A 15 11.13 6.06 -13.37
N GLN A 16 10.23 5.59 -14.24
CA GLN A 16 9.12 4.70 -13.89
C GLN A 16 9.62 3.33 -13.40
N ARG A 17 10.65 2.78 -14.06
CA ARG A 17 11.30 1.54 -13.60
C ARG A 17 11.97 1.70 -12.24
N ARG A 18 12.61 2.84 -11.99
CA ARG A 18 13.19 3.19 -10.69
C ARG A 18 12.11 3.27 -9.61
N ALA A 19 10.99 3.95 -9.88
CA ALA A 19 9.86 4.02 -8.97
C ALA A 19 9.33 2.62 -8.61
N ASN A 20 9.18 1.73 -9.61
CA ASN A 20 8.76 0.35 -9.37
C ASN A 20 9.78 -0.45 -8.54
N ARG A 21 11.08 -0.31 -8.82
CA ARG A 21 12.13 -0.95 -8.02
C ARG A 21 12.11 -0.47 -6.56
N LEU A 22 12.00 0.83 -6.34
CA LEU A 22 11.92 1.38 -4.98
C LEU A 22 10.65 0.95 -4.26
N ARG A 23 9.52 0.80 -4.98
CA ARG A 23 8.30 0.22 -4.41
C ARG A 23 8.52 -1.22 -3.95
N ASP A 24 9.21 -2.04 -4.75
CA ASP A 24 9.58 -3.40 -4.35
C ASP A 24 10.53 -3.41 -3.14
N ALA A 25 11.51 -2.51 -3.09
CA ALA A 25 12.40 -2.34 -1.95
C ALA A 25 11.65 -1.99 -0.65
N VAL A 26 10.69 -1.06 -0.71
CA VAL A 26 9.84 -0.72 0.44
C VAL A 26 8.98 -1.93 0.87
N ARG A 27 8.43 -2.69 -0.08
CA ARG A 27 7.63 -3.89 0.21
C ARG A 27 8.49 -4.99 0.86
N GLU A 28 9.70 -5.18 0.38
CA GLU A 28 10.68 -6.10 0.99
C GLU A 28 11.01 -5.66 2.42
N LEU A 29 11.27 -4.37 2.65
CA LEU A 29 11.51 -3.83 3.99
C LEU A 29 10.33 -4.09 4.93
N LEU A 30 9.09 -3.84 4.50
CA LEU A 30 7.89 -4.16 5.29
C LEU A 30 7.76 -5.65 5.59
N THR A 31 8.10 -6.51 4.62
CA THR A 31 8.08 -7.97 4.80
C THR A 31 9.11 -8.41 5.83
N ARG A 32 10.33 -7.83 5.82
CA ARG A 32 11.36 -8.06 6.84
C ARG A 32 10.91 -7.63 8.24
N ARG A 33 10.04 -6.63 8.35
CA ARG A 33 9.39 -6.22 9.62
C ARG A 33 8.21 -7.11 10.03
N GLY A 34 7.91 -8.16 9.27
CA GLY A 34 6.83 -9.11 9.57
C GLY A 34 5.45 -8.70 9.03
N ALA A 35 5.35 -7.70 8.16
CA ALA A 35 4.06 -7.31 7.58
C ALA A 35 3.56 -8.34 6.55
N ASP A 36 2.31 -8.81 6.69
CA ASP A 36 1.64 -9.55 5.60
C ASP A 36 0.99 -8.56 4.61
N LEU A 37 1.68 -8.31 3.50
CA LEU A 37 1.21 -7.43 2.43
C LEU A 37 -0.04 -7.92 1.70
N ARG A 38 -0.55 -9.12 2.04
CA ARG A 38 -1.80 -9.67 1.50
C ARG A 38 -2.99 -9.41 2.44
N TYR A 39 -2.75 -9.02 3.68
CA TYR A 39 -3.76 -8.99 4.75
C TYR A 39 -5.02 -8.21 4.39
N GLY A 40 -4.90 -7.08 3.68
CA GLY A 40 -6.06 -6.27 3.27
C GLY A 40 -7.15 -7.08 2.54
N ARG A 41 -6.79 -8.07 1.71
CA ARG A 41 -7.77 -8.89 0.98
C ARG A 41 -8.52 -9.90 1.86
N THR A 42 -7.98 -10.22 3.04
CA THR A 42 -8.58 -11.19 3.95
C THR A 42 -9.57 -10.53 4.91
N LEU A 43 -9.59 -9.20 4.99
CA LEU A 43 -10.43 -8.45 5.94
C LEU A 43 -11.92 -8.86 5.88
N PRO A 44 -12.58 -9.01 4.71
CA PRO A 44 -13.97 -9.44 4.69
C PRO A 44 -14.19 -10.84 5.28
N ARG A 45 -13.24 -11.76 5.14
CA ARG A 45 -13.33 -13.09 5.77
C ARG A 45 -13.09 -12.99 7.27
N ALA A 46 -12.05 -12.25 7.68
CA ALA A 46 -11.70 -12.06 9.09
C ALA A 46 -12.85 -11.45 9.90
N LEU A 47 -13.61 -10.51 9.32
CA LEU A 47 -14.79 -9.93 9.98
C LEU A 47 -15.93 -10.95 10.16
N ARG A 48 -16.14 -11.85 9.18
CA ARG A 48 -17.14 -12.93 9.31
C ARG A 48 -16.71 -13.99 10.33
N GLU A 49 -15.43 -14.33 10.36
CA GLU A 49 -14.84 -15.24 11.36
C GLU A 49 -14.91 -14.66 12.79
N ALA A 50 -15.11 -13.34 12.92
CA ALA A 50 -15.38 -12.65 14.18
C ALA A 50 -16.89 -12.45 14.44
N ASP A 51 -17.75 -13.25 13.82
CA ASP A 51 -19.21 -13.24 13.97
C ASP A 51 -19.93 -11.93 13.58
N LEU A 52 -19.28 -11.06 12.79
CA LEU A 52 -19.97 -9.89 12.24
C LEU A 52 -20.87 -10.27 11.07
N VAL A 53 -22.05 -9.64 11.04
CA VAL A 53 -23.02 -9.70 9.94
C VAL A 53 -22.94 -8.44 9.07
N ASP A 54 -23.60 -8.47 7.92
CA ASP A 54 -23.60 -7.36 6.94
C ASP A 54 -22.19 -6.89 6.55
N VAL A 55 -21.28 -7.85 6.39
CA VAL A 55 -19.88 -7.55 6.07
C VAL A 55 -19.75 -7.02 4.65
N ALA A 56 -19.19 -5.82 4.54
CA ALA A 56 -18.87 -5.16 3.28
C ALA A 56 -17.44 -4.62 3.29
N ALA A 57 -16.94 -4.27 2.10
CA ALA A 57 -15.63 -3.68 1.94
C ALA A 57 -15.57 -2.74 0.73
N ALA A 58 -14.68 -1.78 0.79
CA ALA A 58 -14.32 -0.89 -0.29
C ALA A 58 -12.80 -0.89 -0.48
N GLY A 59 -12.36 -0.88 -1.74
CA GLY A 59 -10.97 -0.70 -2.11
C GLY A 59 -10.78 0.64 -2.81
N SER A 60 -9.69 1.33 -2.53
CA SER A 60 -9.26 2.50 -3.30
C SER A 60 -7.81 2.35 -3.74
N PHE A 61 -7.53 2.81 -4.96
CA PHE A 61 -6.22 2.81 -5.57
C PHE A 61 -6.05 4.09 -6.38
N PRO A 62 -5.58 5.18 -5.73
CA PRO A 62 -5.29 6.43 -6.42
C PRO A 62 -4.19 6.28 -7.45
N VAL A 63 -4.37 6.94 -8.61
CA VAL A 63 -3.44 6.95 -9.74
C VAL A 63 -3.14 8.39 -10.12
N GLY A 64 -1.87 8.78 -10.03
CA GLY A 64 -1.35 10.08 -10.39
C GLY A 64 -1.74 11.22 -9.42
N GLY A 65 -1.21 12.40 -9.73
CA GLY A 65 -1.56 13.66 -9.09
C GLY A 65 -0.87 13.95 -7.75
N PRO A 66 -1.02 15.19 -7.24
CA PRO A 66 -0.15 15.72 -6.18
C PRO A 66 -0.22 14.99 -4.84
N ALA A 67 -1.35 14.32 -4.56
CA ALA A 67 -1.51 13.54 -3.33
C ALA A 67 -0.64 12.27 -3.36
N CYS A 68 -0.59 11.59 -4.52
CA CYS A 68 0.25 10.41 -4.71
C CYS A 68 1.73 10.79 -4.58
N ASP A 69 2.14 11.87 -5.23
CA ASP A 69 3.52 12.38 -5.20
C ASP A 69 3.98 12.72 -3.78
N ARG A 70 3.16 13.46 -3.03
CA ARG A 70 3.48 13.85 -1.64
C ARG A 70 3.63 12.64 -0.74
N LEU A 71 2.72 11.67 -0.83
CA LEU A 71 2.75 10.49 0.03
C LEU A 71 3.90 9.55 -0.33
N GLU A 72 4.19 9.34 -1.61
CA GLU A 72 5.36 8.56 -2.05
C GLU A 72 6.65 9.22 -1.54
N ALA A 73 6.83 10.52 -1.78
CA ALA A 73 8.03 11.23 -1.36
C ALA A 73 8.21 11.23 0.17
N ALA A 74 7.11 11.37 0.92
CA ALA A 74 7.12 11.26 2.38
C ALA A 74 7.52 9.84 2.83
N THR A 75 6.96 8.81 2.20
CA THR A 75 7.28 7.40 2.50
C THR A 75 8.76 7.12 2.26
N ILE A 76 9.29 7.48 1.08
CA ILE A 76 10.69 7.26 0.72
C ILE A 76 11.64 7.99 1.69
N ARG A 77 11.35 9.25 2.05
CA ARG A 77 12.12 9.97 3.07
C ARG A 77 12.07 9.28 4.42
N HIS A 78 10.89 8.82 4.84
CA HIS A 78 10.68 8.19 6.14
C HIS A 78 11.49 6.90 6.28
N VAL A 79 11.55 6.06 5.24
CA VAL A 79 12.26 4.77 5.28
C VAL A 79 13.68 4.81 4.70
N ARG A 80 14.18 5.98 4.29
CA ARG A 80 15.50 6.15 3.61
C ARG A 80 16.63 5.44 4.34
N GLY A 81 16.81 5.75 5.63
CA GLY A 81 17.90 5.16 6.42
C GLY A 81 17.83 3.64 6.51
N GLU A 82 16.62 3.08 6.56
CA GLU A 82 16.41 1.64 6.64
C GLU A 82 16.60 0.95 5.29
N LEU A 83 16.22 1.59 4.17
CA LEU A 83 16.54 1.10 2.83
C LEU A 83 18.04 1.01 2.60
N LEU A 84 18.79 2.03 3.02
CA LEU A 84 20.26 2.06 2.93
C LEU A 84 20.88 0.98 3.84
N ALA A 85 20.47 0.92 5.11
CA ALA A 85 21.00 -0.05 6.07
C ALA A 85 20.72 -1.50 5.64
N ALA A 86 19.58 -1.76 4.98
CA ALA A 86 19.20 -3.06 4.46
C ALA A 86 19.84 -3.41 3.10
N GLY A 87 20.59 -2.50 2.49
CA GLY A 87 21.19 -2.66 1.16
C GLY A 87 20.16 -2.77 0.03
N LEU A 88 18.96 -2.22 0.22
CA LEU A 88 17.84 -2.34 -0.72
C LEU A 88 17.79 -1.19 -1.75
N ALA A 89 18.48 -0.09 -1.46
CA ALA A 89 18.67 1.05 -2.35
C ALA A 89 19.97 1.79 -1.96
N ASP A 90 20.43 2.69 -2.83
CA ASP A 90 21.52 3.61 -2.54
C ASP A 90 21.04 5.07 -2.54
N ASP A 91 21.88 5.98 -2.06
CA ASP A 91 21.57 7.42 -1.98
C ASP A 91 21.24 8.02 -3.35
N ALA A 92 22.00 7.66 -4.38
CA ALA A 92 21.85 8.23 -5.71
C ALA A 92 20.52 7.82 -6.35
N GLU A 93 20.09 6.57 -6.15
CA GLU A 93 18.79 6.09 -6.59
C GLU A 93 17.65 6.83 -5.88
N ILE A 94 17.73 6.96 -4.55
CA ILE A 94 16.68 7.62 -3.76
C ILE A 94 16.57 9.10 -4.15
N ASP A 95 17.69 9.79 -4.28
CA ASP A 95 17.71 11.21 -4.63
C ASP A 95 17.18 11.44 -6.06
N ALA A 96 17.57 10.58 -7.01
CA ALA A 96 17.04 10.63 -8.37
C ALA A 96 15.52 10.39 -8.41
N HIS A 97 14.99 9.50 -7.58
CA HIS A 97 13.54 9.27 -7.48
C HIS A 97 12.83 10.49 -6.90
N LEU A 98 13.30 11.03 -5.77
CA LEU A 98 12.73 12.23 -5.16
C LEU A 98 12.74 13.43 -6.11
N ALA A 99 13.80 13.58 -6.91
CA ALA A 99 13.88 14.61 -7.94
C ALA A 99 12.84 14.39 -9.07
N ALA A 100 12.63 13.15 -9.52
CA ALA A 100 11.63 12.84 -10.54
C ALA A 100 10.20 13.12 -10.07
N ILE A 101 9.91 12.83 -8.79
CA ILE A 101 8.64 13.19 -8.14
C ILE A 101 8.48 14.70 -8.11
N HIS A 102 9.50 15.44 -7.67
CA HIS A 102 9.44 16.90 -7.60
C HIS A 102 9.24 17.55 -8.98
N ALA A 103 9.81 16.96 -10.03
CA ALA A 103 9.62 17.39 -11.40
C ALA A 103 8.22 17.08 -11.97
N GLY A 104 7.39 16.28 -11.28
CA GLY A 104 6.04 15.94 -11.71
C GLY A 104 6.00 15.07 -12.98
N THR A 105 7.03 14.25 -13.19
CA THR A 105 7.21 13.45 -14.42
C THR A 105 6.71 12.01 -14.30
N LEU A 106 6.06 11.66 -13.18
CA LEU A 106 5.62 10.31 -12.86
C LEU A 106 4.12 10.26 -12.57
N ASP A 107 3.43 9.29 -13.15
CA ASP A 107 2.08 8.91 -12.75
C ASP A 107 2.16 7.86 -11.64
N LEU A 108 2.43 8.32 -10.41
CA LEU A 108 2.59 7.46 -9.24
C LEU A 108 1.25 6.95 -8.72
N THR A 109 1.28 5.73 -8.20
CA THR A 109 0.15 5.10 -7.53
C THR A 109 0.47 4.80 -6.08
N LEU A 110 -0.57 4.77 -5.24
CA LEU A 110 -0.43 4.41 -3.84
C LEU A 110 -0.70 2.93 -3.61
N ALA A 111 -0.17 2.37 -2.52
CA ALA A 111 -0.52 1.01 -2.15
C ALA A 111 -2.06 0.90 -2.00
N PRO A 112 -2.71 -0.14 -2.56
CA PRO A 112 -4.16 -0.30 -2.44
C PRO A 112 -4.62 -0.26 -0.98
N LEU A 113 -5.57 0.63 -0.69
CA LEU A 113 -6.19 0.73 0.62
C LEU A 113 -7.48 -0.08 0.61
N ILE A 114 -7.62 -1.01 1.54
CA ILE A 114 -8.84 -1.80 1.73
C ILE A 114 -9.45 -1.42 3.07
N SER A 115 -10.69 -0.95 3.03
CA SER A 115 -11.54 -0.74 4.20
C SER A 115 -12.60 -1.84 4.24
N ALA A 116 -12.83 -2.44 5.40
CA ALA A 116 -13.87 -3.44 5.61
C ALA A 116 -14.62 -3.14 6.91
N TRP A 117 -15.91 -3.43 6.94
CA TRP A 117 -16.79 -3.18 8.08
C TRP A 117 -17.91 -4.22 8.14
N GLY A 118 -18.58 -4.30 9.29
CA GLY A 118 -19.74 -5.17 9.55
C GLY A 118 -20.46 -4.71 10.81
N ARG A 119 -21.56 -5.37 11.16
CA ARG A 119 -22.35 -5.11 12.37
C ARG A 119 -22.31 -6.32 13.29
N ARG A 120 -22.41 -6.08 14.60
CA ARG A 120 -22.69 -7.17 15.54
C ARG A 120 -24.11 -7.69 15.28
N PRO A 121 -24.35 -9.01 15.34
CA PRO A 121 -25.70 -9.56 15.28
C PRO A 121 -26.57 -8.91 16.35
N ALA A 122 -27.84 -8.62 16.04
CA ALA A 122 -28.78 -8.28 17.10
C ALA A 122 -28.93 -9.51 18.02
N GLU A 123 -28.88 -9.29 19.33
CA GLU A 123 -29.27 -10.34 20.27
C GLU A 123 -30.70 -10.76 19.93
N ARG A 124 -30.89 -12.06 19.67
CA ARG A 124 -32.22 -12.60 19.47
C ARG A 124 -32.90 -12.52 20.84
N PRO A 125 -34.00 -11.76 21.01
CA PRO A 125 -34.72 -11.79 22.28
C PRO A 125 -35.14 -13.25 22.55
N PRO A 126 -35.11 -13.71 23.82
CA PRO A 126 -35.51 -15.08 24.14
C PRO A 126 -36.92 -15.32 23.62
N ALA A 127 -37.12 -16.48 22.99
CA ALA A 127 -38.44 -16.87 22.50
C ALA A 127 -39.42 -16.89 23.69
N LEU A 128 -40.44 -16.04 23.64
CA LEU A 128 -41.56 -16.11 24.57
C LEU A 128 -42.29 -17.43 24.28
N GLY A 129 -42.16 -18.39 25.21
CA GLY A 129 -42.94 -19.62 25.25
C GLY A 129 -44.32 -19.40 25.86
#